data_AF-A0A971NBF7-F1
#
_entry.id   AF-A0A971NBF7-F1
#
_cell.length_a   1.000
_cell.length_b   1.000
_cell.length_c   1.000
_cell.angle_alpha   90.00
_cell.angle_beta   90.00
_cell.angle_gamma   90.00
#
_symmetry.space_group_name_H-M   'P 1'
#
loop_
_entity.id
_entity.type
_entity.pdbx_description
1 polymer ?
#
loop_
_entity_poly.entity_id
_entity_poly.type
_entity_poly.pdbx_seq_one_letter_code
_entity_poly.pdbx_strand_id
1 'polypeptide(L)' 'MKKIAPEYKTENKGHYSPGILSNGMLYISGQLSRDPDTGRTAPGG' A
#
# COMPACT_ATOMS: atom_id res chain seq x y z
N MET A 1 -7.59 0.73 -16.21
CA MET A 1 -6.85 0.48 -14.94
C MET A 1 -7.45 1.37 -13.86
N LYS A 2 -7.64 0.85 -12.64
CA LYS A 2 -8.19 1.59 -11.50
C LYS A 2 -7.26 1.46 -10.29
N LYS A 3 -6.87 2.58 -9.69
CA LYS A 3 -6.12 2.58 -8.42
C LYS A 3 -7.03 2.08 -7.30
N ILE A 4 -6.52 1.13 -6.52
CA ILE A 4 -7.15 0.61 -5.31
C ILE A 4 -6.22 0.95 -4.15
N ALA A 5 -6.73 1.68 -3.17
CA ALA A 5 -5.99 2.07 -1.97
C ALA A 5 -6.93 2.02 -0.75
N PRO A 6 -6.50 1.43 0.38
CA PRO A 6 -7.10 1.66 1.68
C PRO A 6 -7.07 3.13 2.08
N GLU A 7 -7.86 3.47 3.08
CA GLU A 7 -7.73 4.73 3.80
C GLU A 7 -6.49 4.67 4.70
N TYR A 8 -5.70 5.74 4.69
CA TYR A 8 -4.50 5.88 5.50
C TYR A 8 -4.55 7.20 6.26
N LYS A 9 -4.04 7.23 7.48
CA LYS A 9 -3.85 8.48 8.24
C LYS A 9 -2.64 9.30 7.76
N THR A 10 -1.76 8.70 6.97
CA THR A 10 -0.56 9.36 6.43
C THR A 10 -0.47 9.23 4.92
N GLU A 11 0.28 10.15 4.32
CA GLU A 11 0.56 10.13 2.89
C GLU A 11 1.77 9.25 2.58
N ASN A 12 1.60 8.34 1.61
CA ASN A 12 2.71 7.58 1.03
C ASN A 12 3.37 8.38 -0.10
N LYS A 13 4.62 8.81 0.12
CA LYS A 13 5.40 9.64 -0.83
C LYS A 13 6.04 8.85 -1.97
N GLY A 14 5.89 7.53 -2.00
CA GLY A 14 6.44 6.70 -3.06
C GLY A 14 5.72 6.90 -4.39
N HIS A 15 6.46 6.82 -5.50
CA HIS A 15 5.91 6.89 -6.85
C HIS A 15 5.30 5.56 -7.31
N TYR A 16 4.38 5.01 -6.51
CA TYR A 16 3.68 3.75 -6.82
C TYR A 16 2.23 3.77 -6.32
N SER A 17 1.44 2.78 -6.74
CA SER A 17 0.10 2.54 -6.21
C SER A 17 0.08 1.29 -5.32
N PRO A 18 -0.61 1.30 -4.17
CA PRO A 18 -0.69 0.12 -3.31
C PRO A 18 -1.35 -1.06 -4.02
N GLY A 19 -2.36 -0.81 -4.85
CA GLY A 19 -2.86 -1.77 -5.82
C GLY A 19 -3.45 -1.15 -7.09
N ILE A 20 -3.48 -1.94 -8.15
CA ILE A 20 -4.12 -1.62 -9.43
C ILE A 20 -5.05 -2.76 -9.83
N LEU A 21 -6.31 -2.45 -10.10
CA LEU A 21 -7.26 -3.36 -10.75
C LEU A 21 -7.21 -3.16 -12.26
N SER A 22 -6.90 -4.22 -13.01
CA SER A 22 -6.88 -4.22 -14.47
C SER A 22 -7.39 -5.55 -15.02
N ASN A 23 -8.36 -5.51 -15.93
CA ASN A 23 -8.93 -6.69 -16.59
C ASN A 23 -9.35 -7.81 -15.62
N GLY A 24 -9.96 -7.45 -14.49
CA GLY A 24 -10.41 -8.41 -13.47
C GLY A 24 -9.30 -8.95 -12.56
N MET A 25 -8.04 -8.59 -12.80
CA MET A 25 -6.91 -8.96 -11.94
C MET A 25 -6.45 -7.81 -11.06
N LEU A 26 -6.28 -8.09 -9.77
CA LEU A 26 -5.74 -7.14 -8.79
C LEU A 26 -4.24 -7.37 -8.61
N TYR A 27 -3.45 -6.36 -8.95
CA TYR A 27 -2.01 -6.33 -8.73
C TYR A 27 -1.72 -5.55 -7.45
N ILE A 28 -0.99 -6.16 -6.52
CA ILE A 28 -0.66 -5.57 -5.22
C ILE A 28 0.84 -5.31 -5.18
N SER A 29 1.22 -4.10 -4.77
CA SER A 29 2.63 -3.76 -4.55
C SER A 29 3.20 -4.54 -3.35
N GLY A 30 4.51 -4.75 -3.32
CA GLY A 30 5.17 -5.37 -2.17
C GLY A 30 4.83 -4.64 -0.86
N GLN A 31 4.32 -5.39 0.13
CA GLN A 31 4.01 -4.84 1.44
C GLN A 31 5.22 -4.99 2.37
N LEU A 32 5.44 -3.98 3.20
CA LEU A 32 6.46 -4.00 4.24
C LEU A 32 5.82 -4.37 5.58
N SER A 33 6.62 -4.85 6.54
CA SER A 33 6.23 -4.97 7.96
C SER A 33 6.14 -3.59 8.64
N ARG A 34 5.48 -2.62 7.99
CA ARG A 34 5.36 -1.23 8.42
C ARG A 34 3.89 -0.86 8.54
N ASP A 35 3.52 -0.31 9.68
CA ASP A 35 2.20 0.28 9.91
C ASP A 35 2.02 1.49 8.96
N PRO A 36 0.99 1.50 8.10
CA PRO A 36 0.77 2.58 7.14
C PRO A 36 0.24 3.88 7.77
N ASP A 37 -0.30 3.82 8.98
CA ASP A 37 -0.82 4.99 9.70
C ASP A 37 0.26 5.66 10.58
N THR A 38 1.17 4.88 11.15
CA THR A 38 2.23 5.42 12.03
C THR A 38 3.60 5.47 11.37
N GLY A 39 3.77 4.70 10.30
CA GLY A 39 5.04 4.57 9.60
C GLY A 39 6.11 3.79 10.37
N ARG A 40 5.75 3.11 11.46
CA ARG A 40 6.67 2.31 12.28
C ARG A 40 6.68 0.87 11.81
N THR A 41 7.81 0.19 11.95
CA THR A 41 7.88 -1.25 11.72
C THR A 41 7.25 -2.01 12.88
N ALA A 42 6.66 -3.17 12.59
CA ALA A 42 6.25 -4.09 13.63
C ALA A 42 7.47 -4.54 14.46
N PRO A 43 7.33 -4.76 15.78
CA PRO A 43 8.40 -5.34 16.57
C PRO A 43 8.68 -6.78 16.08
N GLY A 44 9.95 -7.07 15.77
CA GLY A 44 10.40 -8.40 15.35
C GLY A 44 10.84 -8.53 13.89
N GLY A 45 10.51 -7.57 13.03
CA GLY A 45 10.85 -7.61 11.59
C GLY A 45 9.88 -8.47 10.78
#